data_AF-A0A838QXD0-F1
#
_entry.id   AF-A0A838QXD0-F1
#
_cell.length_a   1.000
_cell.length_b   1.000
_cell.length_c   1.000
_cell.angle_alpha   90.00
_cell.angle_beta   90.00
_cell.angle_gamma   90.00
#
_symmetry.space_group_name_H-M   'P 1'
#
loop_
_entity.id
_entity.type
_entity.pdbx_description
1 polymer ?
#
loop_
_entity_poly.entity_id
_entity_poly.type
_entity_poly.pdbx_seq_one_letter_code
_entity_poly.pdbx_strand_id
1 'polypeptide(L)'
;MSRIASCLVALMVASTLVATVAVAQTLTPTPSSDAVSPIADDQPALTPTQPATRAPYPTTSGTEMDAERAKIWNSPAMLRGRAWLHDYCARSAKVTPEQAQEYMTELQNMSPSQMKLWLLKFQEQEEMIHQQQAAFNQHRQAGVQQAVGVEKATQQAYADINQGENEKGQLAEQSLDEQQQFAQQRGLQKSADRDYAATMNSLPWGAAWANQTPWGPYAGYPMGGPGPYGAGAG
;
A
#
# COMPACT_ATOMS: atom_id res chain seq x y z
N MET A 1 -53.40 19.67 -21.94
CA MET A 1 -52.81 18.50 -21.24
C MET A 1 -51.36 18.83 -21.01
N SER A 2 -51.04 19.25 -19.79
CA SER A 2 -49.76 19.86 -19.41
C SER A 2 -49.23 19.08 -18.22
N ARG A 3 -48.16 18.31 -18.42
CA ARG A 3 -47.33 17.73 -17.36
C ARG A 3 -45.90 17.62 -17.90
N ILE A 4 -44.94 17.76 -16.99
CA ILE A 4 -43.49 17.59 -17.14
C ILE A 4 -42.73 18.89 -17.47
N ALA A 5 -42.78 19.82 -16.51
CA ALA A 5 -41.63 20.66 -16.17
C ALA A 5 -41.14 20.17 -14.81
N SER A 6 -39.98 19.50 -14.76
CA SER A 6 -39.10 19.33 -13.59
C SER A 6 -38.16 18.15 -13.85
N CYS A 7 -36.90 18.44 -14.21
CA CYS A 7 -35.73 17.64 -13.82
C CYS A 7 -34.48 18.31 -14.40
N LEU A 8 -34.13 19.49 -13.86
CA LEU A 8 -32.84 20.13 -14.13
C LEU A 8 -32.21 20.57 -12.82
N VAL A 9 -32.01 19.61 -11.91
CA VAL A 9 -31.04 19.64 -10.81
C VAL A 9 -30.75 18.19 -10.44
N ALA A 10 -29.48 17.78 -10.53
CA ALA A 10 -28.80 16.74 -9.74
C ALA A 10 -27.88 15.89 -10.61
N LEU A 11 -26.59 16.26 -10.67
CA LEU A 11 -25.55 15.25 -10.54
C LEU A 11 -24.27 15.86 -9.92
N MET A 12 -24.37 16.22 -8.63
CA MET A 12 -23.25 16.03 -7.72
C MET A 12 -23.20 14.53 -7.40
N VAL A 13 -22.11 13.84 -7.71
CA VAL A 13 -21.78 12.59 -7.04
C VAL A 13 -20.50 12.83 -6.24
N ALA A 14 -20.74 13.17 -4.97
CA ALA A 14 -19.86 12.74 -3.90
C ALA A 14 -19.98 11.21 -3.78
N SER A 15 -18.86 10.52 -3.79
CA SER A 15 -18.72 9.21 -3.16
C SER A 15 -17.37 9.15 -2.49
N THR A 16 -17.37 9.70 -1.28
CA THR A 16 -16.45 9.38 -0.20
C THR A 16 -16.57 7.89 0.13
N LEU A 17 -15.44 7.18 0.14
CA LEU A 17 -15.34 5.89 0.80
C LEU A 17 -14.39 6.03 1.99
N VAL A 18 -14.90 5.54 3.12
CA VAL A 18 -14.48 5.74 4.50
C VAL A 18 -13.26 4.88 4.84
N ALA A 19 -12.30 5.46 5.54
CA ALA A 19 -11.42 4.75 6.48
C ALA A 19 -11.11 5.68 7.66
N THR A 20 -12.05 5.80 8.60
CA THR A 20 -11.84 6.48 9.88
C THR A 20 -11.22 5.53 10.88
N VAL A 21 -9.96 5.80 11.24
CA VAL A 21 -9.31 5.28 12.45
C VAL A 21 -9.96 5.96 13.66
N ALA A 22 -10.34 5.15 14.64
CA ALA A 22 -10.97 5.59 15.88
C ALA A 22 -9.99 6.33 16.79
N VAL A 23 -10.33 7.55 17.20
CA VAL A 23 -9.83 8.17 18.44
C VAL A 23 -11.03 8.74 19.18
N ALA A 24 -11.25 8.19 20.38
CA ALA A 24 -12.24 8.65 21.34
C ALA A 24 -11.86 10.02 21.92
N GLN A 25 -12.85 10.88 22.21
CA GLN A 25 -12.95 11.63 23.47
C GLN A 25 -14.19 12.56 23.56
N THR A 26 -15.01 12.26 24.58
CA THR A 26 -15.70 13.13 25.56
C THR A 26 -16.72 14.21 25.16
N LEU A 27 -17.93 13.96 25.65
CA LEU A 27 -19.13 14.78 25.92
C LEU A 27 -18.91 16.24 26.35
N THR A 28 -19.81 17.15 25.95
CA THR A 28 -20.54 18.07 26.84
C THR A 28 -21.78 18.68 26.14
N PRO A 29 -22.86 19.01 26.88
CA PRO A 29 -24.18 19.36 26.33
C PRO A 29 -24.47 20.88 26.20
N THR A 30 -25.56 21.14 25.48
CA THR A 30 -26.29 22.37 25.12
C THR A 30 -26.42 23.46 26.20
N PRO A 31 -26.72 24.70 25.77
CA PRO A 31 -27.92 25.34 26.31
C PRO A 31 -28.89 25.87 25.23
N SER A 32 -30.18 25.56 25.42
CA SER A 32 -31.32 26.27 24.84
C SER A 32 -31.55 27.58 25.58
N SER A 33 -31.99 28.63 24.90
CA SER A 33 -32.68 29.76 25.53
C SER A 33 -33.74 30.32 24.57
N ASP A 34 -35.00 30.18 24.99
CA ASP A 34 -36.18 30.82 24.44
C ASP A 34 -36.13 32.36 24.59
N ALA A 35 -36.68 33.08 23.61
CA ALA A 35 -37.37 34.35 23.80
C ALA A 35 -38.29 34.67 22.60
N VAL A 36 -39.59 34.71 22.90
CA VAL A 36 -40.75 35.11 22.08
C VAL A 36 -40.84 36.65 22.06
N SER A 37 -41.18 37.35 20.95
CA SER A 37 -42.53 37.86 20.58
C SER A 37 -42.41 39.01 19.50
N PRO A 38 -43.50 39.58 18.91
CA PRO A 38 -43.71 39.71 17.47
C PRO A 38 -43.92 41.17 16.97
N ILE A 39 -44.51 41.35 15.77
CA ILE A 39 -45.00 42.58 15.09
C ILE A 39 -43.93 43.21 14.17
N ALA A 40 -44.17 43.74 12.98
CA ALA A 40 -45.13 43.60 11.89
C ALA A 40 -44.61 44.54 10.77
N ASP A 41 -45.09 44.28 9.55
CA ASP A 41 -45.18 45.21 8.42
C ASP A 41 -43.99 45.50 7.49
N ASP A 42 -44.39 45.54 6.22
CA ASP A 42 -43.74 46.10 5.04
C ASP A 42 -42.57 45.34 4.39
N GLN A 43 -42.92 44.29 3.62
CA GLN A 43 -42.24 44.08 2.34
C GLN A 43 -43.27 43.89 1.20
N PRO A 44 -43.15 44.68 0.11
CA PRO A 44 -44.09 44.65 -0.99
C PRO A 44 -44.03 43.31 -1.73
N ALA A 45 -45.22 42.83 -2.11
CA ALA A 45 -45.42 41.65 -2.93
C ALA A 45 -44.59 41.74 -4.22
N LEU A 46 -43.48 40.99 -4.28
CA LEU A 46 -42.81 40.69 -5.54
C LEU A 46 -43.65 39.67 -6.28
N THR A 47 -44.40 40.19 -7.25
CA THR A 47 -45.02 39.43 -8.33
C THR A 47 -44.00 38.46 -8.95
N PRO A 48 -44.40 37.21 -9.26
CA PRO A 48 -43.52 36.29 -9.97
C PRO A 48 -43.31 36.83 -11.40
N THR A 49 -42.13 37.40 -11.64
CA THR A 49 -41.61 37.71 -12.97
C THR A 49 -41.72 36.46 -13.83
N GLN A 50 -42.50 36.55 -14.91
CA GLN A 50 -42.64 35.54 -15.95
C GLN A 50 -41.25 35.04 -16.41
N PRO A 51 -41.12 33.74 -16.75
CA PRO A 51 -39.91 33.27 -17.42
C PRO A 51 -39.75 34.06 -18.72
N ALA A 52 -38.62 34.77 -18.84
CA ALA A 52 -38.24 35.40 -20.08
C ALA A 52 -38.20 34.33 -21.17
N THR A 53 -39.19 34.35 -22.07
CA THR A 53 -39.15 33.63 -23.34
C THR A 53 -37.83 33.99 -24.00
N ARG A 54 -36.91 33.02 -24.06
CA ARG A 54 -35.64 33.18 -24.78
C ARG A 54 -35.99 33.54 -26.21
N ALA A 55 -35.74 34.80 -26.59
CA ALA A 55 -35.99 35.28 -27.92
C ALA A 55 -35.28 34.36 -28.93
N PRO A 56 -35.93 33.98 -30.04
CA PRO A 56 -35.25 33.34 -31.16
C PRO A 56 -34.06 34.21 -31.57
N TYR A 57 -32.89 33.59 -31.73
CA TYR A 57 -31.69 34.29 -32.15
C TYR A 57 -31.94 35.05 -33.47
N PRO A 58 -31.43 36.29 -33.61
CA PRO A 58 -31.64 37.08 -34.82
C PRO A 58 -31.02 36.39 -36.04
N THR A 59 -31.87 36.07 -37.00
CA THR A 59 -31.55 35.47 -38.29
C THR A 59 -30.78 36.45 -39.16
N THR A 60 -29.47 36.48 -39.01
CA THR A 60 -28.57 37.12 -39.99
C THR A 60 -27.51 36.09 -40.35
N SER A 61 -27.47 35.70 -41.63
CA SER A 61 -26.52 34.74 -42.23
C SER A 61 -26.69 33.24 -41.86
N GLY A 62 -27.91 32.71 -41.88
CA GLY A 62 -28.19 31.29 -41.57
C GLY A 62 -27.30 30.30 -42.36
N THR A 63 -27.08 30.54 -43.64
CA THR A 63 -26.27 29.65 -44.51
C THR A 63 -24.78 29.61 -44.13
N GLU A 64 -24.19 30.72 -43.71
CA GLU A 64 -22.78 30.78 -43.31
C GLU A 64 -22.58 30.13 -41.94
N MET A 65 -23.48 30.40 -40.99
CA MET A 65 -23.47 29.71 -39.69
C MET A 65 -23.69 28.20 -39.84
N ASP A 66 -24.53 27.77 -40.78
CA ASP A 66 -24.74 26.36 -41.09
C ASP A 66 -23.47 25.70 -41.67
N ALA A 67 -22.74 26.41 -42.54
CA ALA A 67 -21.49 25.92 -43.10
C ALA A 67 -20.38 25.81 -42.03
N GLU A 68 -20.27 26.79 -41.13
CA GLU A 68 -19.35 26.70 -39.98
C GLU A 68 -19.72 25.56 -39.03
N ARG A 69 -21.01 25.41 -38.74
CA ARG A 69 -21.53 24.30 -37.94
C ARG A 69 -21.17 22.96 -38.56
N ALA A 70 -21.37 22.80 -39.86
CA ALA A 70 -21.01 21.58 -40.59
C ALA A 70 -19.51 21.28 -40.54
N LYS A 71 -18.65 22.31 -40.63
CA LYS A 71 -17.19 22.15 -40.47
C LYS A 71 -16.81 21.66 -39.07
N ILE A 72 -17.42 22.24 -38.03
CA ILE A 72 -17.17 21.85 -36.64
C ILE A 72 -17.72 20.43 -36.38
N TRP A 73 -18.91 20.15 -36.87
CA TRP A 73 -19.59 18.85 -36.74
C TRP A 73 -18.79 17.68 -37.30
N ASN A 74 -18.14 17.91 -38.45
CA ASN A 74 -17.30 16.92 -39.13
C ASN A 74 -15.82 17.01 -38.72
N SER A 75 -15.46 17.83 -37.74
CA SER A 75 -14.10 17.89 -37.23
C SER A 75 -13.73 16.59 -36.50
N PRO A 76 -12.46 16.15 -36.54
CA PRO A 76 -12.03 14.93 -35.85
C PRO A 76 -12.34 14.94 -34.34
N ALA A 77 -12.26 16.10 -33.69
CA ALA A 77 -12.61 16.26 -32.28
C ALA A 77 -14.09 16.01 -32.01
N MET A 78 -14.98 16.50 -32.89
CA MET A 78 -16.42 16.30 -32.74
C MET A 78 -16.85 14.87 -33.04
N LEU A 79 -16.20 14.21 -34.00
CA LEU A 79 -16.43 12.79 -34.25
C LEU A 79 -16.07 11.93 -33.03
N ARG A 80 -14.92 12.20 -32.39
CA ARG A 80 -14.54 11.55 -31.13
C ARG A 80 -15.53 11.85 -30.01
N GLY A 81 -15.91 13.11 -29.85
CA GLY A 81 -16.90 13.51 -28.83
C GLY A 81 -18.25 12.82 -29.01
N ARG A 82 -18.72 12.67 -30.25
CA ARG A 82 -19.98 11.97 -30.56
C ARG A 82 -19.90 10.47 -30.27
N ALA A 83 -18.79 9.83 -30.63
CA ALA A 83 -18.54 8.42 -30.30
C ALA A 83 -18.50 8.22 -28.78
N TRP A 84 -17.79 9.10 -28.06
CA TRP A 84 -17.74 9.07 -26.60
C TRP A 84 -19.13 9.26 -25.97
N LEU A 85 -19.94 10.20 -26.46
CA LEU A 85 -21.29 10.42 -25.95
C LEU A 85 -22.18 9.18 -26.13
N HIS A 86 -22.09 8.56 -27.31
CA HIS A 86 -22.79 7.31 -27.57
C HIS A 86 -22.37 6.20 -26.61
N ASP A 87 -21.05 6.01 -26.42
CA ASP A 87 -20.50 5.01 -25.50
C ASP A 87 -20.87 5.31 -24.03
N TYR A 88 -20.85 6.58 -23.64
CA TYR A 88 -21.26 7.02 -22.31
C TYR A 88 -22.72 6.69 -22.05
N CYS A 89 -23.62 7.03 -22.98
CA CYS A 89 -25.04 6.70 -22.87
C CYS A 89 -25.28 5.19 -22.86
N ALA A 90 -24.56 4.42 -23.67
CA ALA A 90 -24.69 2.96 -23.71
C ALA A 90 -24.22 2.27 -22.41
N ARG A 91 -23.21 2.83 -21.74
CA ARG A 91 -22.65 2.28 -20.49
C ARG A 91 -23.33 2.82 -19.24
N SER A 92 -24.01 3.97 -19.35
CA SER A 92 -24.70 4.59 -18.23
C SER A 92 -26.04 3.90 -17.97
N ALA A 93 -26.20 3.32 -16.79
CA ALA A 93 -27.49 2.79 -16.34
C ALA A 93 -28.54 3.90 -16.06
N LYS A 94 -28.14 5.17 -16.12
CA LYS A 94 -28.99 6.32 -15.75
C LYS A 94 -29.62 7.04 -16.95
N VAL A 95 -29.13 6.76 -18.17
CA VAL A 95 -29.57 7.45 -19.39
C VAL A 95 -30.29 6.45 -20.27
N THR A 96 -31.54 6.71 -20.61
CA THR A 96 -32.26 5.84 -21.54
C THR A 96 -31.82 6.11 -22.99
N PRO A 97 -32.04 5.16 -23.92
CA PRO A 97 -31.72 5.39 -25.32
C PRO A 97 -32.46 6.60 -25.92
N GLU A 98 -33.67 6.90 -25.46
CA GLU A 98 -34.40 8.10 -25.91
C GLU A 98 -33.68 9.38 -25.47
N GLN A 99 -33.25 9.46 -24.20
CA GLN A 99 -32.50 10.60 -23.69
C GLN A 99 -31.16 10.78 -24.41
N ALA A 100 -30.50 9.68 -24.80
CA ALA A 100 -29.27 9.74 -25.59
C ALA A 100 -29.50 10.39 -26.96
N GLN A 101 -30.64 10.09 -27.61
CA GLN A 101 -31.03 10.72 -28.87
C GLN A 101 -31.37 12.20 -28.70
N GLU A 102 -32.04 12.55 -27.60
CA GLU A 102 -32.30 13.95 -27.25
C GLU A 102 -30.98 14.73 -27.09
N TYR A 103 -30.01 14.20 -26.34
CA TYR A 103 -28.69 14.83 -26.20
C TYR A 103 -27.93 14.97 -27.53
N MET A 104 -27.97 13.96 -28.40
CA MET A 104 -27.39 14.05 -29.76
C MET A 104 -28.08 15.14 -30.60
N THR A 105 -29.40 15.26 -30.49
CA THR A 105 -30.20 16.25 -31.22
C THR A 105 -29.90 17.66 -30.71
N GLU A 106 -29.80 17.84 -29.39
CA GLU A 106 -29.37 19.09 -28.78
C GLU A 106 -27.98 19.49 -29.27
N LEU A 107 -27.02 18.56 -29.26
CA LEU A 107 -25.67 18.81 -29.75
C LEU A 107 -25.66 19.23 -31.23
N GLN A 108 -26.49 18.61 -32.07
CA GLN A 108 -26.61 18.96 -33.49
C GLN A 108 -27.21 20.36 -33.72
N ASN A 109 -28.14 20.77 -32.86
CA ASN A 109 -28.84 22.05 -32.95
C ASN A 109 -28.12 23.21 -32.22
N MET A 110 -26.97 22.95 -31.59
CA MET A 110 -26.15 24.00 -30.97
C MET A 110 -25.59 24.99 -32.00
N SER A 111 -25.39 26.24 -31.57
CA SER A 111 -24.68 27.23 -32.38
C SER A 111 -23.20 26.83 -32.59
N PRO A 112 -22.53 27.32 -33.64
CA PRO A 112 -21.10 27.06 -33.85
C PRO A 112 -20.22 27.42 -32.64
N SER A 113 -20.54 28.51 -31.93
CA SER A 113 -19.83 28.92 -30.72
C SER A 113 -20.07 27.97 -29.55
N GLN A 114 -21.29 27.48 -29.38
CA GLN A 114 -21.63 26.49 -28.36
C GLN A 114 -20.95 25.14 -28.63
N MET A 115 -20.91 24.68 -29.88
CA MET A 115 -20.18 23.46 -30.24
C MET A 115 -18.69 23.57 -29.93
N LYS A 116 -18.05 24.71 -30.25
CA LYS A 116 -16.62 24.95 -29.93
C LYS A 116 -16.38 24.90 -28.42
N LEU A 117 -17.25 25.53 -27.63
CA LEU A 117 -17.13 25.51 -26.16
C LEU A 117 -17.34 24.11 -25.59
N TRP A 118 -18.31 23.36 -26.13
CA TRP A 118 -18.53 21.97 -25.74
C TRP A 118 -17.29 21.11 -26.06
N LEU A 119 -16.72 21.27 -27.26
CA LEU A 119 -15.50 20.57 -27.65
C LEU A 119 -14.31 20.88 -26.76
N LEU A 120 -14.15 22.15 -26.36
CA LEU A 120 -13.07 22.54 -25.45
C LEU A 120 -13.20 21.82 -24.10
N LYS A 121 -14.41 21.81 -23.53
CA LYS A 121 -14.69 21.09 -22.28
C LYS A 121 -14.50 19.59 -22.43
N PHE A 122 -14.92 19.03 -23.57
CA PHE A 122 -14.75 17.61 -23.86
C PHE A 122 -13.26 17.23 -23.90
N GLN A 123 -12.42 18.01 -24.59
CA GLN A 123 -10.97 17.78 -24.67
C GLN A 123 -10.30 17.88 -23.30
N GLU A 124 -10.65 18.87 -22.49
CA GLU A 124 -10.15 19.03 -21.12
C GLU A 124 -10.50 17.81 -20.26
N GLN A 125 -11.74 17.32 -20.35
CA GLN A 125 -12.17 16.13 -19.63
C GLN A 125 -11.47 14.86 -20.11
N GLU A 126 -11.31 14.69 -21.43
CA GLU A 126 -10.60 13.57 -22.03
C GLU A 126 -9.14 13.53 -21.52
N GLU A 127 -8.46 14.69 -21.53
CA GLU A 127 -7.09 14.80 -21.03
C GLU A 127 -7.01 14.48 -19.53
N MET A 128 -7.93 15.01 -18.72
CA MET A 128 -7.98 14.72 -17.29
C MET A 128 -8.18 13.22 -17.00
N ILE A 129 -9.07 12.56 -17.75
CA ILE A 129 -9.29 11.11 -17.63
C ILE A 129 -8.01 10.35 -18.01
N HIS A 130 -7.33 10.74 -19.09
CA HIS A 130 -6.07 10.13 -19.48
C HIS A 130 -4.98 10.29 -18.42
N GLN A 131 -4.85 11.48 -17.82
CA GLN A 131 -3.91 11.71 -16.74
C GLN A 131 -4.23 10.86 -15.51
N GLN A 132 -5.50 10.79 -15.11
CA GLN A 132 -5.93 9.94 -13.99
C GLN A 132 -5.64 8.46 -14.27
N GLN A 133 -5.91 7.98 -15.48
CA GLN A 133 -5.66 6.60 -15.86
C GLN A 133 -4.16 6.29 -15.90
N ALA A 134 -3.34 7.22 -16.39
CA ALA A 134 -1.89 7.10 -16.38
C ALA A 134 -1.35 7.02 -14.95
N ALA A 135 -1.80 7.91 -14.06
CA ALA A 135 -1.43 7.91 -12.65
C ALA A 135 -1.86 6.59 -11.96
N PHE A 136 -3.09 6.15 -12.19
CA PHE A 136 -3.59 4.88 -11.65
C PHE A 136 -2.73 3.68 -12.11
N ASN A 137 -2.37 3.63 -13.39
CA ASN A 137 -1.52 2.57 -13.94
C ASN A 137 -0.12 2.59 -13.32
N GLN A 138 0.48 3.78 -13.13
CA GLN A 138 1.77 3.92 -12.46
C GLN A 138 1.71 3.43 -11.01
N HIS A 139 0.69 3.83 -10.24
CA HIS A 139 0.51 3.37 -8.86
C HIS A 139 0.30 1.85 -8.79
N ARG A 140 -0.49 1.29 -9.71
CA ARG A 140 -0.71 -0.15 -9.80
C ARG A 140 0.60 -0.89 -10.07
N GLN A 141 1.42 -0.41 -11.00
CA GLN A 141 2.72 -1.01 -11.30
C GLN A 141 3.68 -0.92 -10.11
N ALA A 142 3.73 0.22 -9.42
CA ALA A 142 4.53 0.39 -8.22
C ALA A 142 4.09 -0.59 -7.10
N GLY A 143 2.78 -0.75 -6.89
CA GLY A 143 2.25 -1.70 -5.91
C GLY A 143 2.62 -3.16 -6.24
N VAL A 144 2.55 -3.54 -7.53
CA VAL A 144 2.98 -4.88 -7.97
C VAL A 144 4.48 -5.08 -7.74
N GLN A 145 5.32 -4.08 -8.06
CA GLN A 145 6.76 -4.17 -7.83
C GLN A 145 7.12 -4.29 -6.34
N GLN A 146 6.42 -3.54 -5.48
CA GLN A 146 6.58 -3.66 -4.04
C GLN A 146 6.19 -5.05 -3.53
N ALA A 147 5.06 -5.59 -3.98
CA ALA A 147 4.62 -6.93 -3.61
C ALA A 147 5.64 -8.02 -4.03
N VAL A 148 6.16 -7.93 -5.27
CA VAL A 148 7.21 -8.83 -5.75
C VAL A 148 8.51 -8.68 -4.94
N GLY A 149 8.86 -7.45 -4.54
CA GLY A 149 10.02 -7.21 -3.69
C GLY A 149 9.89 -7.86 -2.31
N VAL A 150 8.72 -7.73 -1.68
CA VAL A 150 8.42 -8.38 -0.39
C VAL A 150 8.43 -9.90 -0.52
N GLU A 151 7.87 -10.44 -1.60
CA GLU A 151 7.87 -11.88 -1.86
C GLU A 151 9.30 -12.41 -2.00
N LYS A 152 10.14 -11.73 -2.78
CA LYS A 152 11.57 -12.10 -2.93
C LYS A 152 12.33 -12.02 -1.62
N ALA A 153 12.16 -10.94 -0.86
CA ALA A 153 12.79 -10.78 0.46
C ALA A 153 12.35 -11.89 1.43
N THR A 154 11.08 -12.27 1.37
CA THR A 154 10.51 -13.35 2.18
C THR A 154 11.10 -14.71 1.78
N GLN A 155 11.18 -15.01 0.48
CA GLN A 155 11.81 -16.23 -0.03
C GLN A 155 13.29 -16.33 0.35
N GLN A 156 14.02 -15.20 0.28
CA GLN A 156 15.41 -15.12 0.73
C GLN A 156 15.52 -15.38 2.23
N ALA A 157 14.68 -14.75 3.05
CA ALA A 157 14.67 -14.97 4.49
C ALA A 157 14.42 -16.46 4.85
N TYR A 158 13.51 -17.14 4.14
CA TYR A 158 13.30 -18.57 4.33
C TYR A 158 14.52 -19.41 3.91
N ALA A 159 15.20 -19.05 2.81
CA ALA A 159 16.41 -19.74 2.38
C ALA A 159 17.54 -19.56 3.41
N ASP A 160 17.72 -18.35 3.94
CA ASP A 160 18.74 -18.02 4.93
C ASP A 160 18.49 -18.74 6.27
N ILE A 161 17.24 -18.83 6.71
CA ILE A 161 16.87 -19.61 7.91
C ILE A 161 17.23 -21.09 7.72
N ASN A 162 16.87 -21.68 6.57
CA ASN A 162 17.17 -23.08 6.30
C ASN A 162 18.69 -23.34 6.25
N GLN A 163 19.48 -22.43 5.68
CA GLN A 163 20.94 -22.53 5.69
C GLN A 163 21.49 -22.42 7.11
N GLY A 164 21.05 -21.42 7.88
CA GLY A 164 21.49 -21.23 9.26
C GLY A 164 21.11 -22.38 10.20
N GLU A 165 19.96 -23.01 10.01
CA GLU A 165 19.57 -24.22 10.75
C GLU A 165 20.47 -25.41 10.40
N ASN A 166 20.80 -25.60 9.13
CA ASN A 166 21.72 -26.66 8.70
C ASN A 166 23.14 -26.46 9.26
N GLU A 167 23.66 -25.23 9.25
CA GLU A 167 24.97 -24.90 9.82
C GLU A 167 25.00 -25.13 11.34
N LYS A 168 23.95 -24.71 12.05
CA LYS A 168 23.81 -24.98 13.49
C LYS A 168 23.71 -26.46 13.80
N GLY A 169 23.01 -27.22 12.95
CA GLY A 169 22.95 -28.69 13.03
C GLY A 169 24.33 -29.32 12.91
N GLN A 170 25.12 -28.94 11.90
CA GLN A 170 26.48 -29.46 11.70
C GLN A 170 27.41 -29.12 12.87
N LEU A 171 27.34 -27.90 13.39
CA LEU A 171 28.12 -27.50 14.57
C LEU A 171 27.73 -28.29 15.83
N ALA A 172 26.44 -28.56 16.02
CA ALA A 172 25.96 -29.38 17.12
C ALA A 172 26.48 -30.82 17.00
N GLU A 173 26.44 -31.41 15.80
CA GLU A 173 26.99 -32.75 15.53
C GLU A 173 28.50 -32.82 15.83
N GLN A 174 29.28 -31.86 15.34
CA GLN A 174 30.73 -31.80 15.62
C GLN A 174 31.00 -31.72 17.12
N SER A 175 30.23 -30.91 17.86
CA SER A 175 30.39 -30.80 19.32
C SER A 175 30.04 -32.09 20.07
N LEU A 176 29.05 -32.85 19.58
CA LEU A 176 28.68 -34.15 20.13
C LEU A 176 29.77 -35.19 19.87
N ASP A 177 30.33 -35.21 18.66
CA ASP A 177 31.43 -36.11 18.30
C ASP A 177 32.68 -35.83 19.14
N GLU A 178 33.06 -34.56 19.32
CA GLU A 178 34.17 -34.17 20.20
C GLU A 178 33.91 -34.62 21.65
N GLN A 179 32.70 -34.41 22.15
CA GLN A 179 32.34 -34.82 23.51
C GLN A 179 32.41 -36.34 23.68
N GLN A 180 31.96 -37.11 22.68
CA GLN A 180 32.06 -38.56 22.68
C GLN A 180 33.53 -39.02 22.65
N GLN A 181 34.37 -38.41 21.82
CA GLN A 181 35.80 -38.74 21.76
C GLN A 181 36.50 -38.45 23.10
N PHE A 182 36.22 -37.30 23.73
CA PHE A 182 36.75 -36.99 25.07
C PHE A 182 36.26 -37.97 26.13
N ALA A 183 34.98 -38.36 26.09
CA ALA A 183 34.43 -39.35 27.01
C ALA A 183 35.10 -40.72 26.84
N GLN A 184 35.36 -41.15 25.60
CA GLN A 184 36.07 -42.39 25.29
C GLN A 184 37.53 -42.36 25.79
N GLN A 185 38.27 -41.28 25.50
CA GLN A 185 39.66 -41.12 25.99
C GLN A 185 39.73 -41.12 27.52
N ARG A 186 38.79 -40.43 28.17
CA ARG A 186 38.68 -40.46 29.63
C ARG A 186 38.33 -41.85 30.16
N GLY A 187 37.50 -42.60 29.43
CA GLY A 187 37.20 -43.99 29.73
C GLY A 187 38.45 -44.87 29.71
N LEU A 188 39.26 -44.73 28.65
CA LEU A 188 40.53 -45.46 28.49
C LEU A 188 41.56 -45.10 29.57
N GLN A 189 41.70 -43.81 29.91
CA GLN A 189 42.55 -43.37 31.02
C GLN A 189 42.07 -43.97 32.35
N LYS A 190 40.77 -43.93 32.64
CA LYS A 190 40.22 -44.52 33.85
C LYS A 190 40.44 -46.05 33.93
N SER A 191 40.38 -46.76 32.81
CA SER A 191 40.74 -48.19 32.80
C SER A 191 42.23 -48.40 33.03
N ALA A 192 43.10 -47.62 32.38
CA ALA A 192 44.54 -47.70 32.57
C ALA A 192 44.94 -47.39 34.03
N ASP A 193 44.32 -46.38 34.64
CA ASP A 193 44.52 -46.01 36.04
C ASP A 193 44.05 -47.12 36.99
N ARG A 194 42.91 -47.76 36.69
CA ARG A 194 42.44 -48.92 37.48
C ARG A 194 43.41 -50.09 37.36
N ASP A 195 43.89 -50.39 36.16
CA ASP A 195 44.81 -51.50 35.92
C ASP A 195 46.15 -51.20 36.62
N TYR A 196 46.66 -49.98 36.52
CA TYR A 196 47.85 -49.53 37.24
C TYR A 196 47.68 -49.62 38.76
N ALA A 197 46.53 -49.17 39.29
CA ALA A 197 46.21 -49.27 40.71
C ALA A 197 46.06 -50.73 41.17
N ALA A 198 45.47 -51.60 40.36
CA ALA A 198 45.37 -53.04 40.64
C ALA A 198 46.76 -53.69 40.66
N THR A 199 47.64 -53.30 39.73
CA THR A 199 49.04 -53.75 39.68
C THR A 199 49.80 -53.30 40.93
N MET A 200 49.65 -52.04 41.33
CA MET A 200 50.21 -51.48 42.56
C MET A 200 49.68 -52.18 43.82
N ASN A 201 48.40 -52.54 43.87
CA ASN A 201 47.80 -53.25 44.99
C ASN A 201 48.17 -54.75 45.04
N SER A 202 48.65 -55.32 43.92
CA SER A 202 49.16 -56.70 43.85
C SER A 202 50.63 -56.85 44.26
N LEU A 203 51.33 -55.73 44.49
CA LEU A 203 52.68 -55.76 45.05
C LEU A 203 52.59 -56.30 46.50
N PRO A 204 53.39 -57.32 46.85
CA PRO A 204 53.41 -57.84 48.21
C PRO A 204 53.78 -56.71 49.18
N TRP A 205 53.10 -56.69 50.33
CA TRP A 205 53.10 -55.68 51.40
C TRP A 205 54.48 -55.24 51.98
N GLY A 206 55.59 -55.49 51.30
CA GLY A 206 56.95 -55.15 51.71
C GLY A 206 57.65 -54.01 50.94
N ALA A 207 57.06 -53.41 49.90
CA ALA A 207 57.77 -52.42 49.05
C ALA A 207 57.42 -50.94 49.32
N ALA A 208 56.45 -50.63 50.19
CA ALA A 208 55.95 -49.26 50.40
C ALA A 208 56.89 -48.34 51.23
N TRP A 209 57.98 -48.86 51.81
CA TRP A 209 58.88 -48.08 52.66
C TRP A 209 60.23 -47.72 52.01
N ALA A 210 60.51 -48.20 50.79
CA ALA A 210 61.83 -48.08 50.16
C ALA A 210 62.02 -46.87 49.22
N ASN A 211 61.08 -45.91 49.17
CA ASN A 211 61.21 -44.74 48.28
C ASN A 211 60.91 -43.39 48.96
N GLN A 212 61.34 -43.24 50.22
CA GLN A 212 61.56 -41.93 50.83
C GLN A 212 63.04 -41.56 50.70
N THR A 213 63.47 -41.14 49.50
CA THR A 213 64.71 -40.37 49.35
C THR A 213 64.36 -38.94 48.91
N PRO A 214 64.80 -37.89 49.62
CA PRO A 214 64.36 -36.51 49.34
C PRO A 214 65.04 -35.83 48.13
N TRP A 215 65.88 -36.50 47.34
CA TRP A 215 66.71 -35.84 46.33
C TRP A 215 66.95 -36.65 45.04
N GLY A 216 66.28 -36.21 43.96
CA GLY A 216 66.77 -36.23 42.56
C GLY A 216 66.08 -37.20 41.57
N PRO A 217 66.22 -37.02 40.23
CA PRO A 217 66.58 -35.83 39.43
C PRO A 217 65.71 -35.65 38.14
N TYR A 218 65.71 -34.44 37.54
CA TYR A 218 65.24 -34.12 36.16
C TYR A 218 63.72 -34.26 35.89
N ALA A 219 62.97 -33.40 35.21
CA ALA A 219 63.03 -32.11 34.53
C ALA A 219 61.54 -31.86 34.14
N GLY A 220 60.93 -30.69 34.00
CA GLY A 220 61.35 -29.33 33.75
C GLY A 220 60.10 -28.56 33.28
N TYR A 221 60.04 -27.27 33.61
CA TYR A 221 59.25 -26.20 32.96
C TYR A 221 57.71 -26.18 33.12
N PRO A 222 57.07 -25.00 32.97
CA PRO A 222 57.04 -23.96 33.98
C PRO A 222 55.59 -23.56 34.33
N MET A 223 55.34 -23.27 35.61
CA MET A 223 54.16 -22.54 36.05
C MET A 223 54.27 -21.07 35.59
N GLY A 224 53.91 -20.82 34.33
CA GLY A 224 53.62 -19.48 33.81
C GLY A 224 52.17 -19.13 34.14
N GLY A 225 51.96 -18.51 35.29
CA GLY A 225 50.67 -17.90 35.63
C GLY A 225 50.34 -16.76 34.67
N PRO A 226 49.07 -16.59 34.27
CA PRO A 226 48.66 -15.46 33.45
C PRO A 226 48.76 -14.16 34.25
N GLY A 227 49.67 -13.29 33.82
CA GLY A 227 49.71 -11.88 34.17
C GLY A 227 48.61 -11.06 33.46
N PRO A 228 48.54 -9.74 33.73
CA PRO A 228 47.31 -9.05 34.09
C PRO A 228 46.73 -8.14 32.99
N TYR A 229 45.52 -7.61 33.26
CA TYR A 229 44.91 -6.36 32.78
C TYR A 229 45.54 -5.64 31.57
N GLY A 230 44.74 -5.39 30.52
CA GLY A 230 45.08 -4.35 29.56
C GLY A 230 44.21 -4.22 28.31
N ALA A 231 43.45 -3.12 28.27
CA ALA A 231 43.10 -2.31 27.09
C ALA A 231 41.98 -2.77 26.15
N GLY A 232 40.95 -1.91 26.07
CA GLY A 232 40.00 -1.86 24.96
C GLY A 232 40.47 -0.98 23.81
N ALA A 233 39.46 -0.55 23.04
CA ALA A 233 39.46 0.38 21.90
C ALA A 233 39.79 -0.23 20.53
N GLY A 234 38.84 -0.07 19.60
CA GLY A 234 38.85 -0.47 18.20
C GLY A 234 37.44 -0.69 17.70
#